data_AF-A0A3F2V6Y4-F1
#
_entry.id   AF-A0A3F2V6Y4-F1
#
_cell.length_a   1.000
_cell.length_b   1.000
_cell.length_c   1.000
_cell.angle_alpha   90.00
_cell.angle_beta   90.00
_cell.angle_gamma   90.00
#
_symmetry.space_group_name_H-M   'P 1'
#
loop_
_entity.id
_entity.type
_entity.pdbx_description
1 polymer ?
#
loop_
_entity_poly.entity_id
_entity_poly.type
_entity_poly.pdbx_seq_one_letter_code
_entity_poly.pdbx_strand_id
1 'polypeptide(L)' 'MDIIYLLIPLALVLIAVAAAAFIWAVRNEQFDDLDRESQRILFEEDELVSPPEKSNTPTKKN' A
#
# COMPACT_ATOMS: atom_id res chain seq x y z
N MET A 1 7.60 44.23 4.88
CA MET A 1 7.62 43.08 5.81
C MET A 1 6.29 42.33 5.75
N ASP A 2 5.63 42.37 4.60
CA ASP A 2 4.19 42.06 4.50
C ASP A 2 3.95 40.63 4.03
N ILE A 3 4.97 40.02 3.40
CA ILE A 3 4.91 38.64 2.93
C ILE A 3 4.71 37.64 4.06
N ILE A 4 5.12 37.98 5.29
CA ILE A 4 4.96 37.10 6.45
C ILE A 4 3.49 36.86 6.80
N TYR A 5 2.63 37.85 6.53
CA TYR A 5 1.18 37.72 6.71
C TYR A 5 0.54 36.77 5.69
N LEU A 6 1.20 36.49 4.56
CA LEU A 6 0.79 35.50 3.58
C LEU A 6 1.43 34.12 3.87
N LEU A 7 2.71 34.10 4.25
CA LEU A 7 3.45 32.86 4.48
C LEU A 7 2.98 32.09 5.71
N ILE A 8 2.66 32.77 6.82
CA ILE A 8 2.18 32.12 8.05
C ILE A 8 0.87 31.34 7.79
N PRO A 9 -0.22 31.94 7.27
CA PRO A 9 -1.45 31.20 7.03
C PRO A 9 -1.27 30.11 5.95
N LEU A 10 -0.46 30.37 4.91
CA LEU A 10 -0.15 29.36 3.90
C LEU A 10 0.53 28.13 4.52
N ALA A 11 1.53 28.34 5.39
CA ALA A 11 2.21 27.25 6.10
C ALA A 11 1.25 26.47 7.00
N LEU A 12 0.35 27.16 7.73
CA LEU A 12 -0.67 26.51 8.56
C LEU A 12 -1.62 25.64 7.72
N VAL A 13 -2.04 26.11 6.55
CA VAL A 13 -2.88 25.33 5.62
C VAL A 13 -2.13 24.10 5.14
N LEU A 14 -0.86 24.23 4.74
CA LEU A 14 -0.05 23.10 4.29
C LEU A 14 0.13 22.05 5.40
N ILE A 15 0.38 22.48 6.64
CA ILE A 15 0.48 21.58 7.80
C ILE A 15 -0.86 20.89 8.06
N ALA A 16 -1.98 21.62 7.99
CA ALA A 16 -3.31 21.05 8.17
C ALA A 16 -3.65 20.00 7.11
N VAL A 17 -3.32 20.28 5.83
CA VAL A 17 -3.50 19.33 4.72
C VAL A 17 -2.62 18.10 4.91
N ALA A 18 -1.34 18.27 5.27
CA ALA A 18 -0.44 17.15 5.53
C ALA A 18 -0.94 16.28 6.69
N ALA A 19 -1.39 16.89 7.79
CA ALA A 19 -1.96 16.17 8.92
C ALA A 19 -3.25 15.42 8.54
N ALA A 20 -4.14 16.05 7.77
CA ALA A 20 -5.36 15.41 7.29
C ALA A 20 -5.07 14.22 6.36
N ALA A 21 -4.13 14.37 5.43
CA ALA A 21 -3.68 13.29 4.54
C ALA A 21 -3.04 12.14 5.33
N PHE A 22 -2.22 12.46 6.34
CA PHE A 22 -1.60 11.46 7.22
C PHE A 22 -2.65 10.67 8.03
N ILE A 23 -3.60 11.36 8.67
CA ILE A 23 -4.69 10.72 9.42
C ILE A 23 -5.54 9.86 8.48
N TRP A 24 -5.82 10.35 7.27
CA TRP A 24 -6.54 9.57 6.26
C TRP A 24 -5.78 8.29 5.89
N ALA A 25 -4.48 8.38 5.61
CA ALA A 25 -3.65 7.23 5.25
C ALA A 25 -3.60 6.18 6.38
N VAL A 26 -3.44 6.61 7.63
CA VAL A 26 -3.46 5.72 8.81
C VAL A 26 -4.81 5.02 8.95
N ARG A 27 -5.91 5.74 8.75
CA ARG A 27 -7.27 5.16 8.85
C ARG A 27 -7.60 4.21 7.70
N ASN A 28 -6.93 4.33 6.57
CA ASN A 28 -7.23 3.57 5.36
C ASN A 28 -6.36 2.31 5.22
N GLU A 29 -5.72 1.87 6.32
CA GLU A 29 -4.91 0.63 6.42
C GLU A 29 -3.88 0.48 5.30
N GLN A 30 -3.37 1.59 4.73
CA GLN A 30 -2.37 1.60 3.65
C GLN A 30 -1.02 0.97 4.06
N PHE A 31 -0.84 0.68 5.35
CA PHE A 31 0.33 -0.02 5.86
C PHE A 31 0.19 -1.55 5.78
N ASP A 32 -1.03 -2.08 5.79
CA ASP A 32 -1.27 -3.53 5.70
C ASP A 32 -0.97 -4.08 4.30
N ASP A 33 -1.17 -3.27 3.25
CA ASP A 33 -0.79 -3.62 1.87
C ASP A 33 0.74 -3.68 1.69
N LEU A 34 1.52 -2.88 2.44
CA LEU A 34 2.99 -2.95 2.42
C LEU A 34 3.50 -4.22 3.10
N ASP A 35 2.86 -4.65 4.19
CA ASP A 35 3.20 -5.90 4.87
C ASP A 35 2.96 -7.11 3.95
N ARG A 36 1.87 -7.11 3.18
CA ARG A 36 1.57 -8.17 2.20
C ARG A 36 2.60 -8.24 1.08
N GLU A 37 3.03 -7.10 0.53
CA GLU A 37 4.08 -7.05 -0.51
C GLU A 37 5.46 -7.45 0.04
N SER A 38 5.75 -7.13 1.31
CA SER A 38 7.01 -7.53 1.97
C SER A 38 7.14 -9.04 2.18
N GLN A 39 6.02 -9.74 2.43
CA GLN A 39 6.02 -11.20 2.50
C GLN A 39 6.21 -11.82 1.12
N ARG A 40 5.62 -11.17 0.10
CA ARG A 40 5.70 -11.60 -1.28
C ARG A 40 7.14 -11.69 -1.80
N ILE A 41 7.96 -10.66 -1.56
CA ILE A 41 9.36 -10.66 -2.03
C ILE A 41 10.25 -11.70 -1.34
N LEU A 42 9.94 -12.09 -0.10
CA LEU A 42 10.75 -13.05 0.66
C LEU A 42 10.35 -14.52 0.41
N PHE A 43 9.08 -14.76 0.05
CA PHE A 43 8.54 -16.12 -0.13
C PHE A 43 8.27 -16.49 -1.60
N GLU A 44 8.24 -15.56 -2.55
CA GLU A 44 8.04 -15.87 -3.98
C GLU A 44 9.32 -16.27 -4.73
N GLU A 45 10.52 -16.02 -4.19
CA GLU A 45 11.76 -16.51 -4.82
C GLU A 45 11.82 -18.05 -4.83
N ASP A 46 11.18 -18.71 -3.86
CA ASP A 46 11.11 -20.17 -3.75
C ASP A 46 10.00 -20.80 -4.61
N GLU A 47 9.00 -20.02 -5.08
CA GLU A 47 7.91 -20.53 -5.94
C GLU A 47 8.25 -20.53 -7.44
N LEU A 48 9.39 -19.95 -7.86
CA LEU A 48 9.86 -20.05 -9.24
C LEU A 48 10.34 -21.46 -9.64
N VAL A 49 10.25 -22.44 -8.73
CA VAL A 49 10.51 -23.86 -8.99
C VAL A 49 9.27 -24.73 -8.71
N SER A 50 8.12 -24.36 -9.26
CA SER A 50 7.10 -25.36 -9.60
C SER A 50 6.57 -25.11 -11.01
N PRO A 51 6.80 -26.05 -11.96
CA PRO A 51 6.11 -26.01 -13.25
C PRO A 51 4.60 -25.97 -13.02
N PRO A 52 3.81 -25.37 -13.93
CA PRO A 52 2.36 -25.33 -13.79
C PRO A 52 1.81 -26.77 -13.76
N GLU A 53 1.58 -27.30 -12.54
CA GLU A 53 0.93 -28.59 -12.36
C GLU A 53 -0.56 -28.41 -12.63
N LYS A 54 -0.99 -29.09 -13.69
CA LYS A 54 -2.32 -29.08 -14.28
C LYS A 54 -3.41 -29.37 -13.23
N SER A 55 -4.04 -28.31 -12.73
CA SER A 55 -5.37 -28.39 -12.12
C SER A 55 -6.43 -28.29 -13.23
N ASN A 56 -6.71 -29.42 -13.89
CA ASN A 56 -7.94 -29.65 -14.67
C ASN A 56 -8.14 -31.16 -14.83
N THR A 57 -8.54 -31.84 -13.75
CA THR A 57 -9.22 -33.13 -13.88
C THR A 57 -10.40 -33.18 -12.91
N PRO A 58 -11.65 -33.06 -13.39
CA PRO A 58 -12.77 -33.67 -12.71
C PRO A 58 -12.86 -35.13 -13.18
N THR A 59 -12.60 -36.03 -12.25
CA THR A 59 -12.93 -37.45 -12.30
C THR A 59 -14.37 -37.65 -12.79
N LYS A 60 -14.57 -38.25 -13.97
CA LYS A 60 -15.86 -38.84 -14.35
C LYS A 60 -15.67 -40.28 -14.82
N LYS A 61 -15.75 -41.15 -13.82
CA LYS A 61 -16.24 -42.54 -13.82
C LYS A 61 -17.00 -42.95 -15.08
N ASN A 62 -16.54 -44.02 -15.73
CA ASN A 62 -17.33 -45.02 -16.48
C ASN A 62 -16.58 -46.35 -16.43
#